data_AF-A0A0F9D7S8-F1
#
_entry.id   AF-A0A0F9D7S8-F1
#
_cell.length_a   1.000
_cell.length_b   1.000
_cell.length_c   1.000
_cell.angle_alpha   90.00
_cell.angle_beta   90.00
_cell.angle_gamma   90.00
#
_symmetry.space_group_name_H-M   'P 1'
#
loop_
_entity.id
_entity.type
_entity.pdbx_description
1 polymer ?
#
loop_
_entity_poly.entity_id
_entity_poly.type
_entity_poly.pdbx_seq_one_letter_code
_entity_poly.pdbx_strand_id
1 'polypeptide(L)'
;MKVNPGYLLLSVFLLLFCQPQVAQDITDPQELFSEGEFFYLAEEYEEALYFYLQLVELFPDHANYNFKVGDTYLNIPGQEYKAIPYLEIAITNNSFKYKKRSFKEKKAPHFAYFSLGNAYRINNEIEKALDIYQVFTSSEDFEGNYNLKMV
;
A
#
# COMPACT_ATOMS: atom_id res chain seq x y z
N MET A 1 -12.13 -33.22 -52.37
CA MET A 1 -11.05 -33.31 -51.35
C MET A 1 -11.62 -34.00 -50.13
N LYS A 2 -11.09 -35.18 -49.75
CA LYS A 2 -11.52 -35.90 -48.54
C LYS A 2 -10.73 -35.35 -47.36
N VAL A 3 -11.38 -34.61 -46.47
CA VAL A 3 -10.77 -34.13 -45.23
C VAL A 3 -10.57 -35.33 -44.32
N ASN A 4 -9.34 -35.56 -43.86
CA ASN A 4 -9.00 -36.70 -43.02
C ASN A 4 -9.65 -36.50 -41.62
N PRO A 5 -10.49 -37.44 -41.12
CA PRO A 5 -11.22 -37.23 -39.87
C PRO A 5 -10.29 -37.04 -38.65
N GLY A 6 -9.04 -37.49 -38.74
CA GLY A 6 -8.01 -37.26 -37.71
C GLY A 6 -7.62 -35.79 -37.54
N TYR A 7 -7.60 -34.98 -38.61
CA TYR A 7 -7.29 -33.54 -38.49
C TYR A 7 -8.47 -32.75 -37.92
N LEU A 8 -9.69 -33.24 -38.11
CA LEU A 8 -10.92 -32.65 -37.58
C LEU A 8 -11.07 -32.93 -36.07
N LEU A 9 -10.51 -34.05 -35.59
CA LEU A 9 -10.39 -34.33 -34.15
C LEU A 9 -9.26 -33.53 -33.49
N LEU A 10 -8.14 -33.28 -34.21
CA LEU A 10 -7.02 -32.49 -33.70
C LEU A 10 -7.36 -31.00 -33.55
N SER A 11 -8.17 -30.44 -34.44
CA SER A 11 -8.60 -29.03 -34.39
C SER A 11 -9.61 -28.73 -33.29
N VAL A 12 -10.42 -29.71 -32.88
CA VAL A 12 -11.39 -29.58 -31.78
C VAL A 12 -10.70 -29.60 -30.41
N PHE A 13 -9.58 -30.31 -30.28
CA PHE A 13 -8.82 -30.36 -29.02
C PHE A 13 -8.06 -29.06 -28.70
N LEU A 14 -7.68 -28.28 -29.72
CA LEU A 14 -6.96 -27.01 -29.54
C LEU A 14 -7.86 -25.85 -29.05
N LEU A 15 -9.18 -25.96 -29.22
CA LEU A 15 -10.15 -24.92 -28.82
C LEU A 15 -10.60 -25.02 -27.35
N LEU A 16 -10.21 -26.08 -26.63
CA LEU A 16 -10.60 -26.30 -25.22
C LEU A 16 -9.71 -25.58 -24.20
N PHE A 17 -8.59 -24.98 -24.63
CA PHE A 17 -7.64 -24.29 -23.74
C PHE A 17 -7.89 -22.79 -23.59
N CYS A 18 -8.90 -22.22 -24.26
CA CYS A 18 -9.30 -20.83 -24.05
C CYS A 18 -10.35 -20.77 -22.93
N GLN A 19 -9.93 -21.09 -21.71
CA GLN A 19 -10.73 -20.73 -20.54
C GLN A 19 -10.45 -19.26 -20.21
N PRO A 20 -11.47 -18.42 -19.96
CA PRO A 20 -11.24 -17.11 -19.38
C PRO A 20 -10.55 -17.33 -18.03
N GLN A 21 -9.36 -16.78 -17.88
CA GLN A 21 -8.66 -16.77 -16.60
C GLN A 21 -9.46 -15.84 -15.69
N VAL A 22 -10.32 -16.44 -14.87
CA VAL A 22 -11.04 -15.71 -13.83
C VAL A 22 -9.96 -15.23 -12.86
N ALA A 23 -9.69 -13.93 -12.84
CA ALA A 23 -8.90 -13.34 -11.77
C ALA A 23 -9.59 -13.76 -10.45
N GLN A 24 -8.84 -14.40 -9.55
CA GLN A 24 -9.40 -14.72 -8.24
C GLN A 24 -9.66 -13.40 -7.54
N ASP A 25 -10.93 -13.12 -7.26
CA ASP A 25 -11.32 -11.97 -6.47
C ASP A 25 -10.88 -12.26 -5.04
N ILE A 26 -9.68 -11.78 -4.68
CA ILE A 26 -9.09 -12.02 -3.36
C ILE A 26 -9.88 -11.18 -2.36
N THR A 27 -10.85 -11.79 -1.70
CA THR A 27 -11.67 -11.10 -0.69
C THR A 27 -11.18 -11.32 0.74
N ASP A 28 -10.19 -12.19 0.99
CA ASP A 28 -9.65 -12.39 2.34
C ASP A 28 -8.69 -11.24 2.72
N PRO A 29 -8.99 -10.42 3.74
CA PRO A 29 -8.11 -9.33 4.16
C PRO A 29 -6.69 -9.80 4.55
N GLN A 30 -6.54 -11.02 5.07
CA GLN A 30 -5.21 -11.50 5.43
C GLN A 30 -4.37 -11.82 4.19
N GLU A 31 -4.99 -12.34 3.14
CA GLU A 31 -4.36 -12.58 1.84
C GLU A 31 -4.01 -11.26 1.16
N LEU A 32 -4.96 -10.31 1.09
CA LEU A 32 -4.71 -8.95 0.58
C LEU A 32 -3.52 -8.29 1.29
N PHE A 33 -3.46 -8.38 2.62
CA PHE A 33 -2.33 -7.83 3.38
C PHE A 33 -1.01 -8.53 3.03
N SER A 34 -1.03 -9.85 2.86
CA SER A 34 0.18 -10.64 2.59
C SER A 34 0.71 -10.35 1.18
N GLU A 35 -0.16 -10.25 0.17
CA GLU A 35 0.19 -9.87 -1.20
C GLU A 35 0.72 -8.42 -1.25
N GLY A 36 0.02 -7.47 -0.61
CA GLY A 36 0.49 -6.09 -0.52
C GLY A 36 1.88 -5.97 0.11
N GLU A 37 2.15 -6.72 1.18
CA GLU A 37 3.48 -6.76 1.80
C GLU A 37 4.52 -7.41 0.88
N PHE A 38 4.15 -8.45 0.14
CA PHE A 38 5.05 -9.11 -0.82
C PHE A 38 5.50 -8.13 -1.91
N PHE A 39 4.56 -7.49 -2.61
CA PHE A 39 4.86 -6.55 -3.69
C PHE A 39 5.59 -5.30 -3.19
N TYR A 40 5.21 -4.78 -2.01
CA TYR A 40 5.90 -3.64 -1.41
C TYR A 40 7.38 -3.96 -1.14
N LEU A 41 7.68 -5.18 -0.65
CA LEU A 41 9.06 -5.62 -0.42
C LEU A 41 9.85 -5.87 -1.71
N ALA A 42 9.15 -6.15 -2.81
CA ALA A 42 9.73 -6.23 -4.14
C ALA A 42 9.89 -4.84 -4.81
N GLU A 43 9.48 -3.75 -4.13
CA GLU A 43 9.44 -2.38 -4.66
C GLU A 43 8.50 -2.23 -5.88
N GLU A 44 7.56 -3.18 -6.03
CA GLU A 44 6.47 -3.16 -7.01
C GLU A 44 5.29 -2.39 -6.40
N TYR A 45 5.46 -1.06 -6.31
CA TYR A 45 4.56 -0.20 -5.53
C TYR A 45 3.15 -0.08 -6.12
N GLU A 46 2.99 -0.14 -7.43
CA GLU A 46 1.65 -0.06 -8.05
C GLU A 46 0.82 -1.31 -7.75
N GLU A 47 1.46 -2.49 -7.78
CA GLU A 47 0.89 -3.78 -7.41
C GLU A 47 0.58 -3.80 -5.90
N ALA A 48 1.51 -3.38 -5.05
CA ALA A 48 1.28 -3.28 -3.61
C ALA A 48 0.08 -2.39 -3.27
N LEU A 49 -0.01 -1.24 -3.96
CA LEU A 49 -1.07 -0.27 -3.77
C LEU A 49 -2.44 -0.88 -4.09
N TYR A 50 -2.56 -1.69 -5.15
CA TYR A 50 -3.80 -2.38 -5.51
C TYR A 50 -4.36 -3.21 -4.34
N PHE A 51 -3.51 -3.98 -3.67
CA PHE A 51 -3.95 -4.80 -2.53
C PHE A 51 -4.28 -3.96 -1.29
N TYR A 52 -3.49 -2.93 -1.00
CA TYR A 52 -3.76 -2.05 0.15
C TYR A 52 -5.02 -1.20 -0.02
N LEU A 53 -5.34 -0.77 -1.25
CA LEU A 53 -6.59 -0.04 -1.52
C LEU A 53 -7.83 -0.90 -1.26
N GLN A 54 -7.79 -2.19 -1.62
CA GLN A 54 -8.89 -3.12 -1.27
C GLN A 54 -9.05 -3.27 0.24
N LEU A 55 -7.95 -3.30 1.01
CA LEU A 55 -8.04 -3.28 2.47
C LEU A 55 -8.68 -2.00 3.02
N VAL A 56 -8.38 -0.85 2.43
CA VAL A 56 -9.00 0.43 2.83
C VAL A 56 -10.47 0.48 2.41
N GLU A 57 -10.84 -0.11 1.27
CA GLU A 57 -12.26 -0.22 0.88
C GLU A 57 -13.07 -1.02 1.91
N LEU A 58 -12.51 -2.13 2.40
CA LEU A 58 -13.14 -2.96 3.44
C LEU A 58 -13.09 -2.30 4.83
N PHE A 59 -12.03 -1.54 5.13
CA PHE A 59 -11.81 -0.92 6.43
C PHE A 59 -11.32 0.54 6.31
N PRO A 60 -12.21 1.49 5.94
CA PRO A 60 -11.81 2.87 5.60
C PRO A 60 -11.07 3.62 6.71
N ASP A 61 -11.41 3.37 7.98
CA ASP A 61 -10.83 4.05 9.13
C ASP A 61 -9.62 3.31 9.73
N HIS A 62 -9.15 2.22 9.10
CA HIS A 62 -8.06 1.42 9.64
C HIS A 62 -6.71 2.11 9.48
N ALA A 63 -6.18 2.69 10.56
CA ALA A 63 -5.00 3.55 10.53
C ALA A 63 -3.76 2.87 9.93
N ASN A 64 -3.50 1.59 10.23
CA ASN A 64 -2.36 0.88 9.64
C ASN A 64 -2.54 0.66 8.12
N TYR A 65 -3.75 0.38 7.62
CA TYR A 65 -3.94 0.14 6.18
C TYR A 65 -3.85 1.45 5.40
N ASN A 66 -4.40 2.51 5.95
CA ASN A 66 -4.21 3.86 5.44
C ASN A 66 -2.73 4.28 5.44
N PHE A 67 -1.97 3.94 6.48
CA PHE A 67 -0.52 4.15 6.47
C PHE A 67 0.15 3.40 5.31
N LYS A 68 -0.18 2.13 5.08
CA LYS A 68 0.38 1.33 3.97
C LYS A 68 0.07 1.96 2.62
N VAL A 69 -1.17 2.38 2.38
CA VAL A 69 -1.54 3.08 1.14
C VAL A 69 -0.75 4.39 1.00
N GLY A 70 -0.73 5.22 2.03
CA GLY A 70 -0.04 6.50 2.00
C GLY A 70 1.46 6.38 1.77
N ASP A 71 2.11 5.48 2.49
CA ASP A 71 3.55 5.20 2.33
C ASP A 71 3.87 4.62 0.95
N THR A 72 2.99 3.78 0.40
CA THR A 72 3.15 3.25 -0.97
C THR A 72 3.02 4.36 -2.02
N TYR A 73 2.04 5.27 -1.90
CA TYR A 73 1.91 6.42 -2.81
C TYR A 73 3.15 7.32 -2.83
N LEU A 74 3.80 7.53 -1.68
CA LEU A 74 5.05 8.31 -1.61
C LEU A 74 6.20 7.70 -2.41
N ASN A 75 6.13 6.41 -2.73
CA ASN A 75 7.13 5.70 -3.52
C ASN A 75 6.77 5.60 -5.01
N ILE A 76 5.63 6.14 -5.44
CA ILE A 76 5.19 6.14 -6.84
C ILE A 76 5.38 7.55 -7.44
N PRO A 77 6.33 7.73 -8.39
CA PRO A 77 6.62 9.04 -8.98
C PRO A 77 5.39 9.70 -9.60
N GLY A 78 5.11 10.95 -9.21
CA GLY A 78 3.96 11.72 -9.70
C GLY A 78 2.62 11.38 -9.04
N GLN A 79 2.59 10.46 -8.07
CA GLN A 79 1.39 10.11 -7.30
C GLN A 79 1.52 10.40 -5.80
N GLU A 80 2.62 11.02 -5.37
CA GLU A 80 2.96 11.24 -3.96
C GLU A 80 1.89 12.07 -3.23
N TYR A 81 1.31 13.06 -3.91
CA TYR A 81 0.24 13.91 -3.35
C TYR A 81 -1.01 13.10 -2.95
N LYS A 82 -1.27 11.94 -3.58
CA LYS A 82 -2.40 11.07 -3.24
C LYS A 82 -2.24 10.41 -1.87
N ALA A 83 -1.03 10.43 -1.30
CA ALA A 83 -0.77 9.90 0.03
C ALA A 83 -1.47 10.70 1.15
N ILE A 84 -1.68 12.01 0.95
CA ILE A 84 -2.15 12.95 1.97
C ILE A 84 -3.42 12.45 2.70
N PRO A 85 -4.56 12.18 2.02
CA PRO A 85 -5.78 11.79 2.71
C PRO A 85 -5.64 10.49 3.52
N TYR A 86 -4.85 9.53 3.04
CA TYR A 86 -4.62 8.28 3.76
C TYR A 86 -3.70 8.49 4.97
N LEU A 87 -2.65 9.31 4.83
CA LEU A 87 -1.74 9.61 5.93
C LEU A 87 -2.41 10.47 7.02
N GLU A 88 -3.34 11.35 6.66
CA GLU A 88 -4.19 12.08 7.61
C GLU A 88 -5.01 11.12 8.48
N ILE A 89 -5.61 10.07 7.88
CA ILE A 89 -6.33 9.03 8.64
C ILE A 89 -5.34 8.22 9.50
N ALA A 90 -4.18 7.85 8.94
CA ALA A 90 -3.18 7.04 9.63
C ALA A 90 -2.71 7.66 10.96
N ILE A 91 -2.45 8.98 10.98
CA ILE A 91 -1.96 9.65 12.18
C ILE A 91 -2.99 9.71 13.32
N THR A 92 -4.29 9.55 13.04
CA THR A 92 -5.35 9.57 14.07
C THR A 92 -5.22 8.45 15.10
N ASN A 93 -4.57 7.34 14.75
CA ASN A 93 -4.31 6.23 15.65
C ASN A 93 -2.96 5.58 15.34
N ASN A 94 -1.92 6.09 15.98
CA ASN A 94 -0.54 5.67 15.78
C ASN A 94 0.10 5.08 17.06
N SER A 95 1.28 4.49 16.92
CA SER A 95 2.03 3.83 17.99
C SER A 95 3.53 3.90 17.78
N PHE A 96 4.27 4.14 18.86
CA PHE A 96 5.73 3.95 18.91
C PHE A 96 6.14 2.47 18.92
N LYS A 97 5.23 1.56 19.33
CA LYS A 97 5.49 0.11 19.42
C LYS A 97 4.97 -0.66 18.20
N TYR A 98 5.03 -0.02 17.04
CA TYR A 98 4.46 -0.52 15.79
C TYR A 98 5.09 -1.83 15.31
N LYS A 99 4.26 -2.74 14.79
CA LYS A 99 4.70 -4.03 14.24
C LYS A 99 4.55 -4.07 12.72
N LYS A 100 5.63 -3.69 12.01
CA LYS A 100 5.68 -3.41 10.55
C LYS A 100 4.99 -4.40 9.62
N ARG A 101 4.92 -5.69 9.96
CA ARG A 101 4.37 -6.75 9.10
C ARG A 101 3.28 -7.59 9.78
N SER A 102 2.66 -7.06 10.82
CA SER A 102 1.60 -7.80 11.51
C SER A 102 0.25 -7.43 10.92
N PHE A 103 -0.45 -8.40 10.34
CA PHE A 103 -1.84 -8.23 9.91
C PHE A 103 -2.77 -7.76 11.05
N LYS A 104 -2.45 -8.12 12.30
CA LYS A 104 -3.21 -7.73 13.50
C LYS A 104 -2.89 -6.30 13.99
N GLU A 105 -1.90 -5.64 13.41
CA GLU A 105 -1.54 -4.26 13.78
C GLU A 105 -2.60 -3.30 13.25
N LYS A 106 -3.24 -2.59 14.17
CA LYS A 106 -4.31 -1.64 13.86
C LYS A 106 -3.82 -0.21 13.83
N LYS A 107 -2.72 0.08 14.51
CA LYS A 107 -2.16 1.42 14.63
C LYS A 107 -1.12 1.66 13.56
N ALA A 108 -1.07 2.88 13.03
CA ALA A 108 0.04 3.30 12.19
C ALA A 108 1.35 3.43 13.02
N PRO A 109 2.53 3.35 12.40
CA PRO A 109 3.75 3.80 13.07
C PRO A 109 3.69 5.28 13.39
N HIS A 110 4.32 5.71 14.48
CA HIS A 110 4.48 7.14 14.75
C HIS A 110 5.21 7.88 13.61
N PHE A 111 6.08 7.17 12.88
CA PHE A 111 6.73 7.65 11.65
C PHE A 111 5.74 8.14 10.57
N ALA A 112 4.45 7.78 10.63
CA ALA A 112 3.42 8.29 9.72
C ALA A 112 3.33 9.83 9.71
N TYR A 113 3.66 10.52 10.81
CA TYR A 113 3.77 11.98 10.81
C TYR A 113 4.86 12.46 9.84
N PHE A 114 6.04 11.84 9.84
CA PHE A 114 7.11 12.21 8.93
C PHE A 114 6.71 11.96 7.46
N SER A 115 6.07 10.81 7.18
CA SER A 115 5.52 10.52 5.85
C SER A 115 4.49 11.58 5.42
N LEU A 116 3.58 12.00 6.32
CA LEU A 116 2.59 13.04 6.02
C LEU A 116 3.24 14.40 5.74
N GLY A 117 4.24 14.78 6.53
CA GLY A 117 5.01 16.01 6.30
C GLY A 117 5.70 15.99 4.93
N ASN A 118 6.23 14.84 4.50
CA ASN A 118 6.78 14.67 3.15
C ASN A 118 5.72 14.85 2.07
N ALA A 119 4.54 14.25 2.25
CA ALA A 119 3.43 14.38 1.30
C ALA A 119 3.00 15.85 1.14
N TYR A 120 2.80 16.58 2.25
CA TYR A 120 2.49 18.00 2.22
C TYR A 120 3.60 18.84 1.57
N ARG A 121 4.86 18.57 1.91
CA ARG A 121 6.01 19.29 1.33
C ARG A 121 6.07 19.11 -0.20
N ILE A 122 5.90 17.88 -0.68
CA ILE A 122 5.88 17.57 -2.12
C ILE A 122 4.71 18.27 -2.81
N ASN A 123 3.55 18.34 -2.13
CA ASN A 123 2.36 19.05 -2.61
C ASN A 123 2.42 20.58 -2.39
N ASN A 124 3.58 21.13 -2.00
CA ASN A 124 3.80 22.55 -1.74
C ASN A 124 2.90 23.16 -0.63
N GLU A 125 2.41 22.33 0.29
CA GLU A 125 1.68 22.74 1.49
C GLU A 125 2.67 22.93 2.66
N ILE A 126 3.56 23.92 2.50
CA ILE A 126 4.77 24.07 3.34
C ILE A 126 4.42 24.31 4.81
N GLU A 127 3.42 25.13 5.10
CA GLU A 127 3.00 25.41 6.48
C GLU A 127 2.52 24.14 7.19
N LYS A 128 1.67 23.35 6.52
CA LYS A 128 1.21 22.06 7.06
C LYS A 128 2.35 21.08 7.24
N ALA A 129 3.29 21.04 6.30
CA ALA A 129 4.47 20.19 6.41
C ALA A 129 5.29 20.55 7.66
N LEU A 130 5.55 21.84 7.90
CA LEU A 130 6.27 22.32 9.09
C LEU A 130 5.54 21.95 10.38
N ASP A 131 4.23 22.17 10.45
CA ASP A 131 3.42 21.81 11.63
C ASP A 131 3.52 20.32 11.95
N ILE A 132 3.40 19.47 10.92
CA ILE A 132 3.47 18.01 11.08
C ILE A 132 4.89 17.54 11.44
N TYR A 133 5.94 18.12 10.84
CA TYR A 133 7.32 17.81 11.22
C TYR A 133 7.63 18.22 12.65
N GLN A 134 7.04 19.33 13.14
CA GLN A 134 7.19 19.72 14.54
C GLN A 134 6.57 18.67 15.48
N VAL A 135 5.39 18.13 15.14
CA VAL A 135 4.78 17.03 15.91
C VAL A 135 5.70 15.80 15.94
N PHE A 136 6.27 15.42 14.79
CA PHE A 136 7.17 14.28 14.72
C PHE A 136 8.45 14.48 15.56
N THR A 137 9.12 15.63 15.40
CA THR A 137 10.41 15.92 16.06
C THR A 137 10.29 16.21 17.56
N SER A 138 9.11 16.64 18.04
CA SER A 138 8.87 16.86 19.47
C SER A 138 8.49 15.59 20.24
N SER A 139 8.46 14.42 19.58
CA SER A 139 8.05 13.17 20.20
C SER A 139 9.19 12.47 20.94
N GLU A 140 8.87 11.77 22.04
CA GLU A 140 9.83 11.01 22.85
C GLU A 140 10.62 9.96 22.03
N ASP A 141 9.99 9.41 20.98
CA ASP A 141 10.57 8.41 20.10
C ASP A 141 11.59 9.02 19.12
N PHE A 142 11.42 10.28 18.72
CA PHE A 142 12.41 10.99 17.92
C PHE A 142 13.74 11.13 18.67
N GLU A 143 13.69 11.56 19.93
CA GLU A 143 14.87 11.73 20.79
C GLU A 143 15.62 10.39 21.01
N GLY A 144 14.87 9.28 21.10
CA GLY A 144 15.42 7.94 21.37
C GLY A 144 15.90 7.16 20.13
N ASN A 145 15.24 7.32 18.98
CA ASN A 145 15.40 6.41 17.83
C ASN A 145 15.75 7.10 16.49
N TYR A 146 15.57 8.41 16.36
CA TYR A 146 15.74 9.13 15.09
C TYR A 146 16.70 10.32 15.22
N ASN A 147 17.95 10.09 15.63
CA ASN A 147 18.91 11.18 15.79
C ASN A 147 19.64 11.57 14.48
N LEU A 148 19.50 12.85 14.12
CA LEU A 148 20.38 13.76 13.35
C LEU A 148 20.92 13.35 11.95
N LYS A 149 20.50 12.24 11.34
CA LYS A 149 20.92 11.88 9.96
C LYS A 149 19.81 11.96 8.90
N MET A 150 18.61 12.39 9.28
CA MET A 150 17.48 12.55 8.34
C MET A 150 17.17 14.01 8.00
N VAL A 151 18.02 14.95 8.42
CA VAL A 151 18.05 16.35 7.97
C VAL A 151 19.25 16.53 7.05
#